data_AF-X0X9N2-F1
#
_entry.id   AF-X0X9N2-F1
#
_cell.length_a   1.000
_cell.length_b   1.000
_cell.length_c   1.000
_cell.angle_alpha   90.00
_cell.angle_beta   90.00
_cell.angle_gamma   90.00
#
_symmetry.space_group_name_H-M   'P 1'
#
loop_
_entity.id
_entity.type
_entity.pdbx_description
1 polymer ?
#
loop_
_entity_poly.entity_id
_entity_poly.type
_entity_poly.pdbx_seq_one_letter_code
_entity_poly.pdbx_strand_id
1 'polypeptide(L)'
;MYTCFSPRTSARGDDLMWADVPTPSLIAGYVVSELKVAFLIGLRVFLPFVIIDMLVATVLTSMGMLMLPPVLISLPLKLLLFVLADGWHLVVGTLLTSLGYA
;
A
#
# COMPACT_ATOMS: atom_id res chain seq x y z
N MET A 1 14.11 47.08 19.07
CA MET A 1 15.14 46.09 19.46
C MET A 1 14.92 44.88 18.59
N TYR A 2 15.32 45.02 17.33
CA TYR A 2 15.18 44.04 16.26
C TYR A 2 16.61 43.83 15.79
N THR A 3 17.22 42.70 16.12
CA THR A 3 18.56 42.41 15.60
C THR A 3 18.64 40.99 15.09
N CYS A 4 18.86 40.94 13.78
CA CYS A 4 19.63 39.93 13.07
C CYS A 4 18.92 38.62 12.74
N PHE A 5 17.98 38.71 11.80
CA PHE A 5 17.89 37.68 10.74
C PHE A 5 19.23 37.73 9.99
N SER A 6 20.14 36.82 10.32
CA SER A 6 21.42 36.68 9.62
C SER A 6 21.14 36.16 8.20
N PRO A 7 21.58 36.88 7.15
CA PRO A 7 21.55 36.35 5.80
C PRO A 7 22.79 35.49 5.63
N ARG A 8 22.65 34.16 5.78
CA ARG A 8 23.70 33.24 5.36
C ARG A 8 23.25 32.55 4.08
N THR A 9 23.83 33.08 3.00
CA THR A 9 24.20 32.41 1.74
C THR A 9 23.06 31.86 0.88
N SER A 10 22.90 32.52 -0.26
CA SER A 10 22.69 31.89 -1.57
C SER A 10 23.65 30.70 -1.74
N ALA A 11 23.32 29.54 -1.19
CA ALA A 11 23.77 28.28 -1.76
C ALA A 11 22.98 28.14 -3.06
N ARG A 12 23.70 28.26 -4.17
CA ARG A 12 23.20 27.87 -5.48
C ARG A 12 22.82 26.37 -5.34
N GLY A 13 21.70 25.92 -5.91
CA GLY A 13 21.11 24.59 -5.63
C GLY A 13 22.00 23.37 -5.94
N ASP A 14 23.22 23.62 -6.42
CA ASP A 14 24.35 22.74 -6.70
C ASP A 14 25.27 22.45 -5.48
N ASP A 15 25.15 23.18 -4.36
CA ASP A 15 25.99 22.98 -3.16
C ASP A 15 25.29 22.27 -1.98
N LEU A 16 24.01 21.90 -2.10
CA LEU A 16 23.26 21.22 -1.03
C LEU A 16 23.57 19.72 -1.02
N MET A 17 24.26 19.25 0.03
CA MET A 17 24.55 17.82 0.18
C MET A 17 23.38 17.10 0.86
N TRP A 18 23.17 15.83 0.51
CA TRP A 18 22.16 14.97 1.15
C TRP A 18 22.34 14.86 2.68
N ALA A 19 23.55 15.15 3.17
CA ALA A 19 23.89 15.19 4.59
C ALA A 19 23.31 16.40 5.34
N ASP A 20 22.89 17.46 4.63
CA ASP A 20 22.36 18.69 5.23
C ASP A 20 20.85 18.61 5.54
N VAL A 21 20.19 17.49 5.18
CA VAL A 21 18.76 17.31 5.42
C VAL A 21 18.50 16.99 6.89
N PRO A 22 17.65 17.76 7.60
CA PRO A 22 17.33 17.47 8.99
C PRO A 22 16.67 16.08 9.17
N THR A 23 17.12 15.33 10.16
CA THR A 23 16.60 13.98 10.49
C THR A 23 15.07 13.91 10.60
N PRO A 24 14.36 14.89 11.19
CA PRO A 24 12.90 14.86 11.23
C PRO A 24 12.24 14.87 9.84
N SER A 25 12.85 15.57 8.87
CA SER A 25 12.36 15.61 7.49
C SER A 25 12.62 14.28 6.76
N LEU A 26 13.76 13.64 7.01
CA LEU A 26 14.07 12.31 6.48
C LEU A 26 13.10 11.25 7.00
N ILE A 27 12.83 11.24 8.31
CA ILE A 27 11.89 10.29 8.92
C ILE A 27 10.48 10.49 8.36
N ALA A 28 10.01 11.73 8.27
CA ALA A 28 8.71 12.03 7.70
C ALA A 28 8.61 11.60 6.22
N GLY A 29 9.66 11.84 5.44
CA GLY A 29 9.74 11.40 4.03
C GLY A 29 9.68 9.88 3.89
N TYR A 30 10.43 9.15 4.72
CA TYR A 30 10.44 7.68 4.72
C TYR A 30 9.08 7.08 5.09
N VAL A 31 8.42 7.60 6.13
CA VAL A 31 7.10 7.09 6.53
C VAL A 31 6.07 7.27 5.41
N VAL A 32 6.10 8.40 4.71
CA VAL A 32 5.19 8.65 3.57
C VAL A 32 5.53 7.75 2.38
N SER A 33 6.81 7.49 2.09
CA SER A 33 7.18 6.59 1.01
C SER A 33 6.76 5.14 1.29
N GLU A 34 6.99 4.64 2.51
CA GLU A 34 6.57 3.28 2.89
C GLU A 34 5.05 3.13 2.92
N LEU A 35 4.32 4.13 3.41
CA LEU A 35 2.85 4.11 3.39
C LEU A 35 2.30 3.99 1.97
N LYS A 36 2.91 4.72 1.01
CA LYS A 36 2.54 4.63 -0.40
C LYS A 36 2.79 3.21 -0.95
N VAL A 37 3.94 2.62 -0.65
CA VAL A 37 4.29 1.26 -1.10
C VAL A 37 3.34 0.23 -0.48
N ALA A 38 3.08 0.31 0.83
CA ALA A 38 2.15 -0.57 1.53
C ALA A 38 0.73 -0.48 0.96
N PHE A 39 0.27 0.73 0.62
CA PHE A 39 -1.04 0.93 -0.02
C PHE A 39 -1.10 0.27 -1.41
N LEU A 40 -0.04 0.39 -2.22
CA LEU A 40 0.02 -0.23 -3.54
C LEU A 40 0.03 -1.76 -3.47
N ILE A 41 0.78 -2.34 -2.51
CA ILE A 41 0.79 -3.79 -2.26
C ILE A 41 -0.61 -4.24 -1.83
N GLY A 42 -1.23 -3.53 -0.87
CA GLY A 42 -2.58 -3.82 -0.41
C GLY A 42 -3.62 -3.75 -1.53
N LEU A 43 -3.57 -2.72 -2.38
CA LEU A 43 -4.48 -2.57 -3.51
C LEU A 43 -4.32 -3.71 -4.52
N ARG A 44 -3.08 -4.09 -4.86
CA ARG A 44 -2.79 -5.18 -5.80
C ARG A 44 -3.33 -6.52 -5.31
N VAL A 45 -3.22 -6.80 -4.01
CA VAL A 45 -3.75 -8.02 -3.39
C VAL A 45 -5.28 -7.96 -3.25
N PHE A 46 -5.85 -6.79 -2.98
CA PHE A 46 -7.29 -6.62 -2.78
C PHE A 46 -8.10 -6.71 -4.08
N LEU A 47 -7.55 -6.22 -5.20
CA LEU A 47 -8.23 -6.16 -6.50
C LEU A 47 -8.86 -7.50 -6.97
N PRO A 48 -8.14 -8.64 -6.98
CA PRO A 48 -8.74 -9.92 -7.40
C PRO A 48 -9.89 -10.36 -6.50
N PHE A 49 -9.85 -10.06 -5.20
CA PHE A 49 -10.91 -10.43 -4.27
C PHE A 49 -12.19 -9.61 -4.47
N VAL A 50 -12.05 -8.33 -4.81
CA VAL A 50 -13.19 -7.46 -5.16
C VAL A 50 -13.89 -7.96 -6.42
N ILE A 51 -13.12 -8.35 -7.44
CA ILE A 51 -13.67 -8.91 -8.67
C ILE A 51 -14.48 -10.17 -8.37
N ILE A 52 -13.96 -11.07 -7.52
CA ILE A 52 -14.68 -12.29 -7.13
C ILE A 52 -15.98 -11.96 -6.39
N ASP A 53 -15.97 -11.01 -5.45
CA ASP A 53 -17.18 -10.59 -4.75
C ASP A 53 -18.26 -10.08 -5.70
N MET A 54 -17.86 -9.23 -6.64
CA MET A 54 -18.78 -8.68 -7.63
C MET A 54 -19.35 -9.77 -8.54
N LEU A 55 -18.51 -10.73 -8.98
CA LEU A 55 -18.95 -11.87 -9.80
C LEU A 55 -19.90 -12.80 -9.05
N VAL A 56 -19.61 -13.11 -7.78
CA VAL A 56 -20.49 -13.95 -6.96
C VAL A 56 -21.83 -13.25 -6.72
N ALA A 57 -21.83 -11.95 -6.47
CA ALA A 57 -23.05 -11.17 -6.27
C ALA A 57 -23.95 -11.16 -7.51
N THR A 58 -23.38 -11.02 -8.72
CA THR A 58 -24.18 -11.02 -9.96
C THR A 58 -24.76 -12.40 -10.25
N VAL A 59 -24.01 -13.49 -10.03
CA VAL A 59 -24.50 -14.86 -10.19
C VAL A 59 -25.63 -15.16 -9.20
N LEU A 60 -25.48 -14.78 -7.94
CA LEU A 60 -26.48 -15.03 -6.90
C LEU A 60 -27.78 -14.24 -7.17
N THR A 61 -27.64 -12.99 -7.62
CA THR A 61 -28.76 -12.14 -8.03
C THR A 61 -29.47 -12.74 -9.24
N SER A 62 -28.72 -13.29 -10.21
CA SER A 62 -29.29 -13.98 -11.38
C SER A 62 -30.04 -15.26 -11.02
N MET A 63 -29.70 -15.93 -9.91
CA MET A 63 -30.43 -17.08 -9.39
C MET A 63 -31.69 -16.69 -8.60
N GLY A 64 -31.93 -15.40 -8.38
CA GLY A 64 -33.09 -14.91 -7.62
C GLY A 64 -32.93 -15.00 -6.10
N MET A 65 -31.74 -15.33 -5.59
CA MET A 65 -31.49 -15.46 -4.16
C MET A 65 -31.05 -14.13 -3.54
N LEU A 66 -32.00 -13.27 -3.18
CA LEU A 66 -31.73 -11.96 -2.57
C LEU A 66 -31.52 -12.01 -1.04
N MET A 67 -31.94 -13.09 -0.38
CA MET A 67 -31.90 -13.18 1.09
C MET A 67 -30.58 -13.70 1.65
N LEU A 68 -29.71 -14.27 0.82
CA LEU A 68 -28.39 -14.72 1.26
C LEU A 68 -27.36 -13.63 0.99
N PRO A 69 -26.60 -13.18 2.01
CA PRO A 69 -25.49 -12.26 1.80
C PRO A 69 -24.45 -12.92 0.87
N PRO A 70 -24.15 -12.35 -0.32
CA PRO A 70 -23.22 -12.95 -1.28
C PRO A 70 -21.81 -13.11 -0.72
N VAL A 71 -21.47 -12.32 0.30
CA VAL A 71 -20.20 -12.40 1.05
C VAL A 71 -19.95 -13.78 1.65
N LEU A 72 -21.00 -14.48 2.10
CA LEU A 72 -20.84 -15.81 2.71
C LEU A 72 -20.41 -16.88 1.69
N ILE A 73 -20.84 -16.73 0.44
CA ILE A 73 -20.50 -17.65 -0.64
C ILE A 73 -19.12 -17.30 -1.21
N SER A 74 -18.80 -16.01 -1.30
CA SER A 74 -17.49 -15.56 -1.79
C SER A 74 -16.36 -15.80 -0.79
N LEU A 75 -16.63 -15.85 0.52
CA LEU A 75 -15.63 -16.10 1.58
C LEU A 75 -14.81 -17.40 1.37
N PRO A 76 -15.43 -18.59 1.28
CA PRO A 76 -14.67 -19.82 1.05
C PRO A 76 -13.96 -19.83 -0.31
N LEU A 77 -14.55 -19.22 -1.35
CA LEU A 77 -13.94 -19.07 -2.67
C LEU A 77 -12.67 -18.19 -2.64
N LYS A 78 -12.72 -17.06 -1.93
CA LYS A 78 -11.57 -16.17 -1.73
C LYS A 78 -10.43 -16.89 -1.01
N LEU A 79 -10.74 -17.62 0.06
CA LEU A 79 -9.75 -18.36 0.82
C LEU A 79 -9.10 -19.46 -0.02
N LEU A 80 -9.91 -20.19 -0.80
CA LEU A 80 -9.41 -21.20 -1.73
C LEU A 80 -8.46 -20.59 -2.78
N LEU A 81 -8.86 -19.49 -3.42
CA LEU A 81 -8.02 -18.78 -4.40
C LEU A 81 -6.73 -18.25 -3.77
N PHE A 82 -6.80 -17.69 -2.57
CA PHE A 82 -5.64 -17.17 -1.86
C PHE A 82 -4.62 -18.27 -1.53
N VAL A 83 -5.09 -19.45 -1.10
CA VAL A 83 -4.20 -20.59 -0.84
C VAL A 83 -3.66 -21.20 -2.14
N LEU A 84 -4.48 -21.33 -3.18
CA LEU A 84 -4.06 -21.84 -4.50
C LEU A 84 -3.00 -20.98 -5.18
N ALA A 85 -3.08 -19.66 -5.00
CA ALA A 85 -2.13 -18.72 -5.56
C ALA A 85 -0.87 -18.51 -4.69
N ASP A 86 -0.69 -19.29 -3.62
CA ASP A 86 0.36 -19.10 -2.61
C ASP A 86 0.43 -17.64 -2.11
N GLY A 87 -0.75 -17.10 -1.76
CA GLY A 87 -0.91 -15.68 -1.43
C GLY A 87 -0.10 -15.24 -0.21
N TRP A 88 0.18 -16.14 0.74
CA TRP A 88 1.06 -15.85 1.88
C TRP A 88 2.49 -15.58 1.43
N HIS A 89 3.02 -16.38 0.51
CA HIS A 89 4.37 -16.16 -0.04
C HIS A 89 4.45 -14.86 -0.82
N LEU A 90 3.42 -14.53 -1.62
CA LEU A 90 3.37 -13.28 -2.37
C LEU A 90 3.32 -12.04 -1.46
N VAL A 91 2.51 -12.07 -0.40
CA VAL A 91 2.41 -10.95 0.55
C VAL A 91 3.71 -10.79 1.33
N VAL A 92 4.25 -11.87 1.90
CA VAL A 92 5.50 -11.79 2.70
C VAL A 92 6.70 -11.44 1.82
N GLY A 93 6.82 -12.03 0.63
CA GLY A 93 7.92 -11.75 -0.29
C GLY A 93 7.93 -10.30 -0.78
N THR A 94 6.75 -9.73 -1.06
CA THR A 94 6.66 -8.31 -1.49
C THR A 94 6.99 -7.33 -0.37
N LEU A 95 6.67 -7.68 0.89
CA LEU A 95 7.05 -6.88 2.06
C LEU A 95 8.56 -6.94 2.35
N LEU A 96 9.17 -8.12 2.29
CA LEU A 96 10.62 -8.26 2.51
C LEU A 96 11.42 -7.51 1.45
N THR A 97 10.99 -7.62 0.19
CA THR A 97 11.62 -6.91 -0.94
C THR A 97 11.53 -5.39 -0.79
N SER A 98 10.42 -4.85 -0.26
CA SER A 98 10.30 -3.38 -0.07
C SER A 98 11.24 -2.85 0.99
N LEU A 99 11.55 -3.66 2.01
CA LEU A 99 12.48 -3.32 3.09
C LEU A 99 13.96 -3.51 2.71
N GLY A 100 14.25 -3.92 1.48
CA GLY A 100 15.62 -4.11 0.98
C GLY A 100 16.25 -5.44 1.39
N TYR A 101 15.46 -6.40 1.88
CA TYR A 101 15.89 -7.77 2.13
C TYR A 101 15.51 -8.64 0.92
N ALA A 102 16.52 -9.07 0.16
CA ALA A 102 16.41 -10.04 -0.93
C ALA A 102 17.62 -11.00 -0.88
#